data_AF-A7RGC3-F1
#
_entry.id   AF-A7RGC3-F1
#
_cell.length_a   1.000
_cell.length_b   1.000
_cell.length_c   1.000
_cell.angle_alpha   90.00
_cell.angle_beta   90.00
_cell.angle_gamma   90.00
#
_symmetry.space_group_name_H-M   'P 1'
#
loop_
_entity.id
_entity.type
_entity.pdbx_description
1 polymer ?
#
loop_
_entity_poly.entity_id
_entity_poly.type
_entity_poly.pdbx_seq_one_letter_code
_entity_poly.pdbx_strand_id
1 'polypeptide(L)'
;MFQGINSRKQRGTKLVDSMSEYFSSWKQNLKTSKQNLVTAPGDALMAAAAVCYFGPLIRTARDELFRDWLRVSHSLFVSNTVPVQEGVSLHVLLSTCDELGDWERRDLPKDEYAVQNALIMRTCGNDRKHCWPLLIDPHGQAVDWIQALHKGKA
;
A
#
# COMPACT_ATOMS: atom_id res chain seq x y z
N MET A 1 -31.24 -36.17 25.75
CA MET A 1 -31.90 -35.72 24.51
C MET A 1 -32.05 -34.19 24.44
N PHE A 2 -32.64 -33.53 25.44
CA PHE A 2 -32.86 -32.06 25.45
C PHE A 2 -31.57 -31.20 25.44
N GLN A 3 -30.52 -31.60 26.16
CA GLN A 3 -29.25 -30.85 26.17
C GLN A 3 -28.61 -30.75 24.78
N GLY A 4 -28.63 -31.83 23.99
CA GLY A 4 -28.07 -31.82 22.62
C GLY A 4 -28.82 -30.91 21.64
N ILE A 5 -30.14 -30.74 21.84
CA ILE A 5 -30.96 -29.81 21.06
C ILE A 5 -30.62 -28.36 21.42
N ASN A 6 -30.46 -28.04 22.71
CA ASN A 6 -30.05 -26.71 23.15
C ASN A 6 -28.65 -26.35 22.64
N SER A 7 -27.69 -27.27 22.67
CA SER A 7 -26.34 -27.03 22.12
C SER A 7 -26.34 -26.84 20.61
N ARG A 8 -27.25 -27.49 19.87
CA ARG A 8 -27.44 -27.24 18.43
C ARG A 8 -28.05 -25.86 18.17
N LYS A 9 -29.07 -25.49 18.94
CA LYS A 9 -29.72 -24.17 18.85
C LYS A 9 -28.72 -23.04 19.13
N GLN A 10 -27.93 -23.14 20.20
CA GLN A 10 -26.90 -22.16 20.56
C GLN A 10 -25.82 -22.00 19.49
N ARG A 11 -25.41 -23.08 18.82
CA ARG A 11 -24.44 -22.99 17.71
C ARG A 11 -25.06 -22.33 16.49
N GLY A 12 -26.32 -22.65 16.18
CA GLY A 12 -27.06 -22.02 15.10
C GLY A 12 -27.20 -20.51 15.30
N THR A 13 -27.55 -20.06 16.52
CA THR A 13 -27.64 -18.63 16.81
C THR A 13 -26.30 -17.94 16.69
N LYS A 14 -25.23 -18.49 17.28
CA LYS A 14 -23.87 -17.92 17.15
C LYS A 14 -23.41 -17.79 15.69
N LEU A 15 -23.75 -18.77 14.85
CA LEU A 15 -23.43 -18.73 13.43
C LEU A 15 -24.17 -17.60 12.72
N VAL A 16 -25.48 -17.45 12.99
CA VAL A 16 -26.30 -16.37 12.42
C VAL A 16 -25.79 -15.00 12.84
N ASP A 17 -25.42 -14.84 14.11
CA ASP A 17 -24.87 -13.58 14.63
C ASP A 17 -23.54 -13.25 13.93
N SER A 18 -22.62 -14.22 13.88
CA SER A 18 -21.33 -14.06 13.19
C SER A 18 -21.49 -13.76 11.69
N MET A 19 -22.40 -14.45 11.00
CA MET A 19 -22.70 -14.16 9.59
C MET A 19 -23.25 -12.75 9.39
N SER A 20 -24.05 -12.26 10.34
CA SER A 20 -24.61 -10.90 10.29
C SER A 20 -23.52 -9.84 10.45
N GLU A 21 -22.57 -10.06 11.37
CA GLU A 21 -21.38 -9.22 11.52
C GLU A 21 -20.53 -9.22 10.24
N TYR A 22 -20.20 -10.41 9.69
CA TYR A 22 -19.45 -10.52 8.44
C TYR A 22 -20.14 -9.83 7.28
N PHE A 23 -21.45 -9.96 7.16
CA PHE A 23 -22.22 -9.30 6.10
C PHE A 23 -22.17 -7.77 6.23
N SER A 24 -22.26 -7.25 7.45
CA SER A 24 -22.13 -5.82 7.74
C SER A 24 -20.74 -5.30 7.33
N SER A 25 -19.67 -5.97 7.76
CA SER A 25 -18.29 -5.63 7.37
C SER A 25 -18.07 -5.71 5.86
N TRP A 26 -18.58 -6.76 5.21
CA TRP A 26 -18.50 -6.91 3.76
C TRP A 26 -19.21 -5.78 3.03
N LYS A 27 -20.41 -5.39 3.48
CA LYS A 27 -21.17 -4.27 2.90
C LYS A 27 -20.41 -2.94 3.04
N GLN A 28 -19.76 -2.72 4.19
CA GLN A 28 -18.92 -1.54 4.39
C GLN A 28 -17.69 -1.57 3.45
N ASN A 29 -17.01 -2.71 3.35
CA ASN A 29 -15.86 -2.87 2.45
C ASN A 29 -16.25 -2.68 0.98
N LEU A 30 -17.44 -3.13 0.58
CA LEU A 30 -17.96 -2.92 -0.77
C LEU A 30 -18.22 -1.43 -1.05
N LYS A 31 -18.69 -0.66 -0.05
CA LYS A 31 -18.82 0.80 -0.17
C LYS A 31 -17.45 1.47 -0.36
N THR A 32 -16.46 1.10 0.47
CA THR A 32 -15.09 1.62 0.34
C THR A 32 -14.46 1.25 -1.00
N SER A 33 -14.61 -0.01 -1.44
CA SER A 33 -14.07 -0.48 -2.72
C SER A 33 -14.66 0.28 -3.91
N LYS A 34 -15.96 0.60 -3.87
CA LYS A 34 -16.59 1.46 -4.88
C LYS A 34 -16.00 2.87 -4.90
N GLN A 35 -15.68 3.44 -3.75
CA GLN A 35 -15.01 4.74 -3.68
C GLN A 35 -13.58 4.66 -4.26
N ASN A 36 -12.84 3.63 -3.91
CA ASN A 36 -11.48 3.42 -4.42
C ASN A 36 -11.46 3.23 -5.94
N LEU A 37 -12.50 2.61 -6.52
CA LEU A 37 -12.63 2.49 -7.99
C LEU A 37 -12.76 3.85 -8.69
N VAL A 38 -13.36 4.84 -8.02
CA VAL A 38 -13.49 6.20 -8.57
C VAL A 38 -12.12 6.90 -8.60
N THR A 39 -11.29 6.72 -7.56
CA THR A 39 -9.98 7.37 -7.44
C THR A 39 -8.85 6.58 -8.09
N ALA A 40 -9.07 5.30 -8.41
CA ALA A 40 -8.04 4.38 -8.91
C ALA A 40 -7.18 4.93 -10.07
N PRO A 41 -7.72 5.62 -11.10
CA PRO A 41 -6.88 6.20 -12.16
C PRO A 41 -5.93 7.29 -11.64
N GLY A 42 -6.40 8.15 -10.73
CA GLY A 42 -5.59 9.20 -10.12
C GLY A 42 -4.55 8.63 -9.16
N ASP A 43 -4.96 7.67 -8.34
CA ASP A 43 -4.07 6.95 -7.43
C ASP A 43 -2.95 6.24 -8.21
N ALA A 44 -3.29 5.56 -9.32
CA ALA A 44 -2.31 4.94 -10.21
C ALA A 44 -1.36 5.96 -10.85
N LEU A 45 -1.86 7.12 -11.27
CA LEU A 45 -1.05 8.21 -11.80
C LEU A 45 -0.05 8.73 -10.75
N MET A 46 -0.51 8.97 -9.53
CA MET A 46 0.33 9.44 -8.42
C MET A 46 1.40 8.41 -8.06
N ALA A 47 1.05 7.13 -7.98
CA ALA A 47 2.00 6.05 -7.73
C ALA A 47 3.04 5.94 -8.86
N ALA A 48 2.61 5.99 -10.12
CA ALA A 48 3.51 5.91 -11.27
C ALA A 48 4.49 7.10 -11.31
N ALA A 49 4.00 8.31 -11.06
CA ALA A 49 4.82 9.51 -10.98
C ALA A 49 5.85 9.40 -9.84
N ALA A 50 5.43 8.98 -8.64
CA ALA A 50 6.33 8.77 -7.52
C ALA A 50 7.42 7.74 -7.84
N VAL A 51 7.07 6.57 -8.39
CA VAL A 51 8.04 5.52 -8.75
C VAL A 51 9.04 6.02 -9.81
N CYS A 52 8.59 6.83 -10.77
CA CYS A 52 9.45 7.35 -11.83
C CYS A 52 10.38 8.49 -11.38
N TYR A 53 9.92 9.38 -10.49
CA TYR A 53 10.63 10.64 -10.20
C TYR A 53 11.23 10.73 -8.81
N PHE A 54 10.78 9.94 -7.83
CA PHE A 54 11.28 10.07 -6.45
C PHE A 54 12.71 9.56 -6.27
N GLY A 55 13.15 8.58 -7.06
CA GLY A 55 14.46 7.94 -6.94
C GLY A 55 15.63 8.90 -6.61
N PRO A 56 15.90 9.92 -7.44
CA PRO A 56 17.00 10.86 -7.22
C PRO A 56 16.69 11.98 -6.22
N LEU A 57 15.44 12.13 -5.75
CA LEU A 57 15.02 13.25 -4.91
C LEU A 57 15.21 12.97 -3.43
N ILE A 58 15.62 14.01 -2.69
CA ILE A 58 15.63 14.02 -1.23
C ILE A 58 14.22 14.12 -0.66
N ARG A 59 14.05 13.76 0.62
CA ARG A 59 12.76 13.75 1.34
C ARG A 59 11.92 15.01 1.11
N THR A 60 12.47 16.19 1.39
CA THR A 60 11.74 17.46 1.29
C THR A 60 11.26 17.75 -0.14
N ALA A 61 12.09 17.43 -1.14
CA ALA A 61 11.74 17.61 -2.54
C ALA A 61 10.65 16.64 -3.00
N ARG A 62 10.65 15.39 -2.50
CA ARG A 62 9.56 14.42 -2.75
C ARG A 62 8.24 14.94 -2.19
N ASP A 63 8.25 15.41 -0.94
CA ASP A 63 7.06 15.91 -0.26
C ASP A 63 6.48 17.15 -0.96
N GLU A 64 7.35 18.06 -1.40
CA GLU A 64 6.95 19.24 -2.16
C GLU A 64 6.35 18.88 -3.52
N LEU A 65 7.04 18.03 -4.28
CA LEU A 65 6.60 17.59 -5.60
C LEU A 65 5.27 16.83 -5.53
N PHE A 66 5.11 15.94 -4.56
CA PHE A 66 3.87 15.19 -4.36
C PHE A 66 2.70 16.13 -4.01
N ARG A 67 2.95 17.12 -3.15
CA ARG A 67 1.95 18.13 -2.79
C ARG A 67 1.57 19.00 -3.99
N ASP A 68 2.52 19.34 -4.86
CA ASP A 68 2.25 20.08 -6.10
C ASP A 68 1.40 19.24 -7.06
N TRP A 69 1.72 17.97 -7.24
CA TRP A 69 0.91 17.06 -8.06
C TRP A 69 -0.53 16.94 -7.55
N LEU A 70 -0.72 16.81 -6.23
CA LEU A 70 -2.05 16.80 -5.63
C LEU A 70 -2.80 18.12 -5.88
N ARG A 71 -2.11 19.27 -5.74
CA ARG A 71 -2.73 20.57 -6.05
C ARG A 71 -3.20 20.64 -7.50
N VAL A 72 -2.41 20.12 -8.44
CA VAL A 72 -2.77 20.08 -9.86
C VAL A 72 -3.92 19.11 -10.11
N SER A 73 -3.92 17.92 -9.52
CA SER A 73 -5.00 16.94 -9.71
C SER A 73 -6.36 17.43 -9.19
N HIS A 74 -6.35 18.23 -8.12
CA HIS A 74 -7.54 18.84 -7.54
C HIS A 74 -7.92 20.20 -8.16
N SER A 75 -7.09 20.77 -9.04
CA SER A 75 -7.33 22.10 -9.61
C SER A 75 -8.55 22.13 -10.53
N LEU A 76 -9.55 22.96 -10.17
CA LEU A 76 -10.77 23.19 -10.94
C LEU A 76 -10.53 23.94 -12.27
N PHE A 77 -9.33 24.49 -12.48
CA PHE A 77 -8.96 25.21 -13.69
C PHE A 77 -8.55 24.29 -14.86
N VAL A 78 -8.36 23.00 -14.58
CA VAL A 78 -8.13 21.98 -15.62
C VAL A 78 -9.49 21.37 -15.97
N SER A 79 -9.82 21.32 -17.26
CA SER A 79 -11.10 20.83 -17.78
C SER A 79 -11.48 19.40 -17.35
N ASN A 80 -10.56 18.65 -16.75
CA ASN A 80 -10.78 17.32 -16.19
C ASN A 80 -10.00 17.19 -14.87
N THR A 81 -10.69 17.31 -13.74
CA THR A 81 -10.13 16.94 -12.44
C THR A 81 -9.90 15.43 -12.41
N VAL A 82 -8.74 15.02 -11.88
CA VAL A 82 -8.45 13.59 -11.70
C VAL A 82 -8.69 13.27 -10.24
N PRO A 83 -9.71 12.47 -9.90
CA PRO A 83 -9.99 12.11 -8.51
C PRO A 83 -8.86 11.27 -7.94
N VAL A 84 -8.37 11.67 -6.78
CA VAL A 84 -7.31 11.01 -6.02
C VAL A 84 -7.81 10.83 -4.59
N GLN A 85 -7.45 9.73 -3.94
CA GLN A 85 -7.85 9.47 -2.57
C GLN A 85 -7.33 10.56 -1.62
N GLU A 86 -8.15 10.98 -0.66
CA GLU A 86 -7.69 11.84 0.44
C GLU A 86 -6.63 11.12 1.28
N GLY A 87 -5.58 11.86 1.66
CA GLY A 87 -4.47 11.29 2.44
C GLY A 87 -3.66 10.23 1.68
N VAL A 88 -3.71 10.22 0.34
CA VAL A 88 -2.93 9.29 -0.46
C VAL A 88 -1.44 9.43 -0.18
N SER A 89 -0.74 8.32 -0.17
CA SER A 89 0.72 8.27 -0.06
C SER A 89 1.23 7.00 -0.73
N LEU A 90 2.53 6.98 -1.02
CA LEU A 90 3.13 5.83 -1.70
C LEU A 90 2.99 4.52 -0.89
N HIS A 91 3.04 4.62 0.44
CA HIS A 91 2.85 3.45 1.31
C HIS A 91 1.44 2.87 1.17
N VAL A 92 0.40 3.72 1.18
CA VAL A 92 -1.00 3.26 1.05
C VAL A 92 -1.23 2.62 -0.31
N LEU A 93 -0.63 3.16 -1.36
CA LEU A 93 -0.90 2.74 -2.74
C LEU A 93 -0.16 1.46 -3.15
N LEU A 94 1.07 1.26 -2.67
CA LEU A 94 1.96 0.23 -3.21
C LEU A 94 2.32 -0.89 -2.22
N SER A 95 1.91 -0.79 -0.95
CA SER A 95 2.27 -1.75 0.09
C SER A 95 1.05 -2.43 0.72
N THR A 96 1.29 -3.56 1.37
CA THR A 96 0.33 -4.21 2.27
C THR A 96 0.91 -4.31 3.68
N CYS A 97 0.06 -4.42 4.71
CA CYS A 97 0.52 -4.58 6.09
C CYS A 97 1.44 -5.80 6.25
N ASP A 98 1.14 -6.89 5.55
CA ASP A 98 1.95 -8.11 5.56
C ASP A 98 3.33 -7.85 4.94
N GLU A 99 3.39 -7.18 3.79
CA GLU A 99 4.67 -6.84 3.13
C GLU A 99 5.54 -5.93 4.00
N LEU A 100 4.95 -4.90 4.62
CA LEU A 100 5.67 -4.02 5.53
C LEU A 100 6.17 -4.77 6.77
N GLY A 101 5.35 -5.66 7.35
CA GLY A 101 5.75 -6.50 8.47
C GLY A 101 6.87 -7.47 8.11
N ASP A 102 6.87 -8.00 6.90
CA ASP A 102 7.95 -8.84 6.37
C ASP A 102 9.25 -8.06 6.20
N TRP A 103 9.18 -6.82 5.74
CA TRP A 103 10.36 -5.96 5.59
C TRP A 103 10.94 -5.53 6.94
N GLU A 104 10.08 -5.20 7.90
CA GLU A 104 10.48 -4.89 9.27
C GLU A 104 11.23 -6.07 9.91
N ARG A 105 10.72 -7.30 9.73
CA ARG A 105 11.38 -8.53 10.21
C ARG A 105 12.73 -8.81 9.55
N ARG A 106 13.04 -8.14 8.46
CA ARG A 106 14.30 -8.26 7.70
C ARG A 106 15.16 -7.01 7.84
N ASP A 107 14.95 -6.25 8.91
CA ASP A 107 15.75 -5.07 9.29
C ASP A 107 15.62 -3.87 8.36
N LEU A 108 14.52 -3.76 7.60
CA LEU A 108 14.19 -2.48 6.95
C LEU A 108 13.81 -1.45 8.03
N PRO A 109 14.38 -0.23 8.02
CA PRO A 109 13.93 0.82 8.91
C PRO A 109 12.45 1.15 8.72
N LYS A 110 11.79 1.48 9.84
CA LYS A 110 10.41 1.98 9.85
C LYS A 110 10.26 3.42 9.35
N ASP A 111 11.36 4.06 8.97
CA ASP A 111 11.28 5.42 8.43
C ASP A 111 10.58 5.40 7.08
N GLU A 112 9.69 6.37 6.88
CA GLU A 112 8.85 6.45 5.67
C GLU A 112 9.69 6.51 4.41
N TYR A 113 10.84 7.17 4.44
CA TYR A 113 11.74 7.28 3.29
C TYR A 113 12.40 5.94 2.93
N ALA A 114 12.78 5.13 3.94
CA ALA A 114 13.32 3.79 3.72
C ALA A 114 12.25 2.88 3.08
N VAL A 115 11.02 2.95 3.57
CA VAL A 115 9.87 2.23 3.00
C VAL A 115 9.58 2.69 1.56
N GLN A 116 9.60 4.00 1.28
CA GLN A 116 9.44 4.51 -0.08
C GLN A 116 10.53 3.99 -1.01
N ASN A 117 11.79 3.96 -0.58
CA ASN A 117 12.89 3.42 -1.39
C ASN A 117 12.71 1.92 -1.66
N ALA A 118 12.29 1.15 -0.67
CA ALA A 118 11.95 -0.26 -0.82
C ALA A 118 10.82 -0.47 -1.84
N LEU A 119 9.75 0.34 -1.78
CA LEU A 119 8.62 0.29 -2.72
C LEU A 119 9.04 0.62 -4.15
N ILE A 120 9.86 1.66 -4.34
CA ILE A 120 10.40 2.03 -5.65
C ILE A 120 11.27 0.88 -6.18
N MET A 121 12.17 0.35 -5.37
CA MET A 121 13.06 -0.75 -5.76
C MET A 121 12.28 -2.00 -6.18
N ARG A 122 11.28 -2.41 -5.37
CA ARG A 122 10.43 -3.57 -5.65
C ARG A 122 9.62 -3.38 -6.93
N THR A 123 9.01 -2.22 -7.11
CA THR A 123 8.15 -1.93 -8.27
C THR A 123 8.97 -1.83 -9.56
N CYS A 124 10.17 -1.24 -9.50
CA CYS A 124 11.09 -1.22 -10.63
C CYS A 124 11.67 -2.61 -10.95
N GLY A 125 12.03 -3.39 -9.92
CA GLY A 125 12.68 -4.70 -10.10
C GLY A 125 11.76 -5.83 -10.54
N ASN A 126 10.48 -5.82 -10.15
CA ASN A 126 9.52 -6.87 -10.54
C ASN A 126 8.94 -6.63 -11.94
N ASP A 127 8.60 -5.38 -12.28
CA ASP A 127 7.76 -5.08 -13.44
C ASP A 127 8.53 -4.50 -14.64
N ARG A 128 9.78 -4.05 -14.45
CA ARG A 128 10.58 -3.42 -15.50
C ARG A 128 11.88 -4.18 -15.76
N LYS A 129 11.87 -5.08 -16.75
CA LYS A 129 13.05 -5.84 -17.23
C LYS A 129 14.30 -5.01 -17.52
N HIS A 130 14.19 -3.69 -17.68
CA HIS A 130 15.29 -2.78 -18.03
C HIS A 130 15.45 -1.56 -17.10
N CYS A 131 14.77 -1.51 -15.93
CA CYS A 131 14.91 -0.40 -14.99
C CYS A 131 15.40 -0.90 -13.62
N TRP A 132 16.64 -1.38 -13.58
CA TRP A 132 17.29 -1.71 -12.32
C TRP A 132 17.57 -0.44 -11.52
N PRO A 133 17.18 -0.37 -10.25
CA PRO A 133 17.45 0.79 -9.41
C PRO A 133 18.95 0.89 -9.14
N LEU A 134 19.50 2.10 -9.29
CA LEU A 134 20.84 2.44 -8.80
C LEU A 134 20.71 2.89 -7.35
N LEU A 135 21.26 2.11 -6.42
CA LEU A 135 21.25 2.44 -5.00
C LEU A 135 22.48 3.28 -4.64
N ILE A 136 22.23 4.42 -4.01
CA ILE A 136 23.25 5.24 -3.36
C ILE A 136 23.10 5.01 -1.86
N ASP A 137 23.92 4.12 -1.30
CA ASP A 137 23.83 3.69 0.10
C ASP A 137 25.21 3.73 0.79
N PRO A 138 25.58 4.85 1.43
CA PRO A 138 26.87 4.99 2.08
C PRO A 138 27.00 4.15 3.36
N HIS A 139 25.88 3.71 3.95
CA HIS A 139 25.87 2.99 5.23
C HIS A 139 25.72 1.47 5.06
N GLY A 140 25.42 0.98 3.85
CA GLY A 140 25.28 -0.44 3.54
C GLY A 140 23.95 -1.07 4.00
N GLN A 141 23.04 -0.28 4.56
CA GLN A 141 21.77 -0.76 5.09
C GLN A 141 20.87 -1.40 4.04
N ALA A 142 20.79 -0.82 2.84
CA ALA A 142 19.98 -1.37 1.77
C ALA A 142 20.58 -2.69 1.26
N VAL A 143 21.91 -2.81 1.25
CA VAL A 143 22.60 -4.06 0.88
C VAL A 143 22.26 -5.18 1.86
N ASP A 144 22.36 -4.92 3.17
CA ASP A 144 22.05 -5.90 4.21
C ASP A 144 20.59 -6.37 4.11
N TRP A 145 19.66 -5.44 3.93
CA TRP A 145 18.24 -5.74 3.73
C TRP A 145 17.98 -6.60 2.48
N ILE A 146 18.59 -6.25 1.33
CA ILE A 146 18.46 -7.04 0.09
C ILE A 146 19.00 -8.47 0.29
N GLN A 147 20.12 -8.63 0.99
CA GLN A 147 20.64 -9.95 1.30
C GLN A 147 19.68 -10.74 2.20
N ALA A 148 19.14 -10.13 3.24
CA ALA A 148 18.13 -10.72 4.11
C ALA A 148 16.83 -11.11 3.37
N LEU A 149 16.45 -10.35 2.34
CA LEU A 149 15.32 -10.67 1.47
C LEU A 149 15.53 -11.99 0.69
N HIS A 150 16.75 -12.28 0.27
CA HIS A 150 17.07 -13.43 -0.58
C HIS A 150 17.50 -14.68 0.19
N LYS A 151 17.99 -14.56 1.43
CA LYS A 151 18.43 -15.69 2.28
C LYS A 151 17.36 -16.76 2.53
N GLY A 152 16.07 -16.43 2.42
CA GLY A 152 14.95 -17.38 2.62
C GLY A 152 14.38 -18.00 1.34
N LYS A 153 15.01 -17.80 0.17
CA LYS A 153 14.56 -18.33 -1.14
C LYS A 153 15.43 -19.47 -1.69
N ALA A 154 16.30 -20.06 -0.86
CA ALA A 154 17.15 -21.20 -1.20
C ALA A 154 16.50 -22.53 -0.83
#